data_AF-A0A960G0R7-F1
#
_entry.id   AF-A0A960G0R7-F1
#
_cell.length_a   1.000
_cell.length_b   1.000
_cell.length_c   1.000
_cell.angle_alpha   90.00
_cell.angle_beta   90.00
_cell.angle_gamma   90.00
#
_symmetry.space_group_name_H-M   'P 1'
#
loop_
_entity.id
_entity.type
_entity.pdbx_description
1 polymer ?
#
loop_
_entity_poly.entity_id
_entity_poly.type
_entity_poly.pdbx_seq_one_letter_code
_entity_poly.pdbx_strand_id
1 'polypeptide(L)' 'MGRGRAKAKQTKVARELKYNAPQTDLQALQAELSGQPSSSHNGDDDNVEHEYDGYTDEDADTER' A
#
# COMPACT_ATOMS: atom_id res chain seq x y z
N MET A 1 19.21 33.51 -1.65
CA MET A 1 18.50 33.31 -2.95
C MET A 1 18.56 31.86 -3.49
N GLY A 2 18.75 30.81 -2.67
CA GLY A 2 18.93 29.42 -3.17
C GLY A 2 17.75 28.45 -3.00
N ARG A 3 16.75 28.80 -2.18
CA ARG A 3 15.67 27.86 -1.78
C ARG A 3 14.70 27.53 -2.91
N GLY A 4 14.41 28.46 -3.83
CA GLY A 4 13.47 28.23 -4.93
C GLY A 4 13.92 27.15 -5.92
N ARG A 5 15.22 27.08 -6.22
CA ARG A 5 15.80 26.05 -7.10
C ARG A 5 15.77 24.67 -6.45
N ALA A 6 16.10 24.59 -5.17
CA ALA A 6 16.04 23.34 -4.41
C ALA A 6 14.59 22.82 -4.34
N LYS A 7 13.62 23.69 -4.02
CA LYS A 7 12.20 23.33 -3.99
C LYS A 7 11.70 22.83 -5.35
N ALA A 8 12.05 23.52 -6.44
CA ALA A 8 11.67 23.09 -7.79
C ALA A 8 12.23 21.70 -8.14
N LYS A 9 13.50 21.43 -7.80
CA LYS A 9 14.11 20.11 -8.01
C LYS A 9 13.39 19.02 -7.22
N GLN A 10 13.08 19.28 -5.94
CA GLN A 10 12.39 18.32 -5.08
C GLN A 10 10.97 18.03 -5.59
N THR A 11 10.22 19.04 -6.02
CA THR A 11 8.87 18.84 -6.58
C THR A 11 8.90 18.03 -7.88
N LYS A 12 9.92 18.23 -8.73
CA LYS A 12 10.11 17.43 -9.94
C LYS A 12 10.36 15.95 -9.60
N VAL A 13 11.32 15.68 -8.71
CA VAL A 13 11.65 14.32 -8.26
C VAL A 13 10.44 13.66 -7.61
N ALA A 14 9.72 14.35 -6.74
CA ALA A 14 8.52 13.81 -6.08
C ALA A 14 7.41 13.47 -7.09
N ARG A 15 7.22 14.29 -8.13
CA ARG A 15 6.25 14.00 -9.20
C ARG A 15 6.68 12.79 -10.00
N GLU A 16 7.97 12.69 -10.35
CA GLU A 16 8.50 11.51 -11.02
C GLU A 16 8.26 10.27 -10.15
N LEU A 17 8.59 10.28 -8.86
CA LEU A 17 8.35 9.13 -7.98
C LEU A 17 6.86 8.78 -7.82
N LYS A 18 5.98 9.78 -7.74
CA LYS A 18 4.53 9.56 -7.53
C LYS A 18 3.82 9.03 -8.79
N TYR A 19 4.22 9.51 -9.96
CA TYR A 19 3.51 9.25 -11.22
C TYR A 19 4.28 8.38 -12.20
N ASN A 20 5.54 8.04 -11.90
CA ASN A 20 6.25 7.01 -12.64
C ASN A 20 5.77 5.65 -12.14
N ALA A 21 4.67 5.18 -12.72
CA ALA A 21 4.29 3.79 -12.58
C ALA A 21 5.35 2.95 -13.29
N PRO A 22 5.98 1.97 -12.61
CA PRO A 22 6.88 1.05 -13.28
C PRO A 22 6.12 0.40 -14.44
N GLN A 23 6.76 0.30 -15.61
CA GLN A 23 6.25 -0.53 -16.69
C GLN A 23 6.37 -1.98 -16.22
N THR A 24 5.29 -2.49 -15.63
CA THR A 24 5.19 -3.88 -15.20
C THR A 24 5.01 -4.75 -16.43
N ASP A 25 5.88 -5.74 -16.63
CA ASP A 25 5.68 -6.75 -17.66
C ASP A 25 4.50 -7.66 -17.25
N LEU A 26 3.34 -7.36 -17.81
CA LEU A 26 2.09 -8.09 -17.52
C LEU A 26 2.17 -9.55 -17.97
N GLN A 27 2.99 -9.88 -18.98
CA GLN A 27 3.15 -11.25 -19.47
C GLN A 27 3.94 -12.09 -18.45
N ALA A 28 5.03 -11.55 -17.92
CA ALA A 28 5.81 -12.19 -16.87
C ALA A 28 4.97 -12.41 -15.59
N LEU A 29 4.20 -11.40 -15.18
CA LEU A 29 3.30 -11.49 -14.02
C LEU A 29 2.21 -12.56 -14.20
N GLN A 30 1.60 -12.62 -15.38
CA GLN A 30 0.59 -13.63 -15.69
C GLN A 30 1.18 -15.05 -15.66
N ALA A 31 2.39 -15.24 -16.19
CA ALA A 31 3.08 -16.52 -16.16
C ALA A 31 3.33 -17.00 -14.71
N GLU A 32 3.79 -16.11 -13.83
CA GLU A 32 4.00 -16.40 -12.40
C GLU A 32 2.69 -16.78 -11.69
N LEU A 33 1.62 -16.00 -11.90
CA LEU A 33 0.32 -16.22 -11.28
C LEU A 33 -0.36 -17.51 -11.75
N SER A 34 -0.20 -17.84 -13.03
CA SER A 34 -0.73 -19.09 -13.60
C SER A 34 0.11 -20.33 -13.28
N GLY A 35 1.39 -20.13 -12.95
CA GLY A 35 2.37 -21.18 -12.70
C GLY A 35 2.50 -21.61 -11.24
N GLN A 36 2.04 -20.81 -10.27
CA GLN A 36 1.91 -21.28 -8.90
C GLN A 36 0.65 -22.15 -8.75
N PRO A 37 0.77 -23.46 -8.46
CA PRO A 37 -0.36 -24.17 -7.88
C PRO A 37 -0.72 -23.42 -6.59
N SER A 38 -2.00 -23.09 -6.42
CA SER A 38 -2.57 -22.63 -5.15
C SER A 38 -2.35 -23.72 -4.08
N SER A 39 -1.12 -23.86 -3.60
CA SER A 39 -0.79 -24.72 -2.48
C SER A 39 -1.30 -24.01 -1.24
N SER A 40 -2.59 -24.21 -0.99
CA SER A 40 -3.21 -24.31 0.32
C SER A 40 -2.72 -23.26 1.33
N HIS A 41 -3.22 -22.03 1.22
CA HIS A 41 -3.42 -21.22 2.43
C HIS A 41 -4.74 -21.69 3.07
N ASN A 42 -4.70 -22.91 3.63
CA ASN A 42 -5.67 -23.35 4.63
C ASN A 42 -4.95 -23.25 5.97
N GLY A 43 -5.25 -22.23 6.75
CA GLY A 43 -4.74 -22.07 8.12
C GLY A 43 -3.98 -20.78 8.32
N ASP A 44 -4.71 -19.67 8.47
CA ASP A 44 -4.59 -18.68 9.56
C ASP A 44 -5.55 -17.51 9.22
N ASP A 45 -6.86 -17.75 9.23
CA ASP A 45 -7.91 -16.71 9.06
C ASP A 45 -8.67 -16.48 10.37
N ASP A 46 -8.06 -16.82 11.52
CA ASP A 46 -8.69 -16.74 12.83
C ASP A 46 -8.08 -15.63 13.70
N ASN A 47 -7.03 -14.93 13.23
CA ASN A 47 -6.28 -13.94 14.02
C ASN A 47 -6.51 -12.47 13.63
N VAL A 48 -7.23 -12.17 12.54
CA VAL A 48 -7.39 -10.79 12.04
C VAL A 48 -8.56 -10.05 12.72
N GLU A 49 -9.51 -10.77 13.31
CA GLU A 49 -10.71 -10.18 13.92
C GLU A 49 -10.42 -9.46 15.26
N HIS A 50 -9.39 -9.87 16.01
CA HIS A 50 -9.07 -9.29 17.32
C HIS A 50 -8.31 -7.96 17.30
N GLU A 51 -7.67 -7.58 16.18
CA GLU A 51 -6.91 -6.32 16.07
C GLU A 51 -7.84 -5.10 15.89
N TYR A 52 -9.02 -5.29 15.30
CA TYR A 52 -9.95 -4.21 14.96
C TYR A 52 -11.02 -3.93 16.03
N ASP A 53 -11.24 -4.85 16.97
CA ASP A 53 -12.26 -4.74 18.01
C ASP A 53 -11.96 -3.62 19.03
N GLY A 54 -10.67 -3.39 19.32
CA GLY A 54 -10.21 -2.41 20.32
C GLY A 54 -10.37 -0.93 19.94
N TYR A 55 -10.74 -0.60 18.70
CA TYR A 55 -10.91 0.78 18.24
C TYR A 55 -12.36 1.23 18.12
N THR A 56 -13.33 0.35 18.35
CA THR A 56 -14.74 0.65 18.02
C THR A 56 -15.59 1.10 19.21
N ASP A 57 -15.13 0.94 20.45
CA ASP A 57 -15.92 1.22 21.65
C ASP A 57 -15.51 2.51 22.40
N GLU A 58 -14.30 3.04 22.17
CA GLU A 58 -13.77 4.17 22.96
C GLU A 58 -14.00 5.58 22.35
N ASP A 59 -14.33 5.67 21.06
CA ASP A 59 -14.55 6.96 20.37
C ASP A 59 -16.02 7.41 20.31
N ALA A 60 -16.96 6.60 20.81
CA ALA A 60 -18.40 6.89 20.72
C ALA A 60 -18.93 7.86 21.81
N ASP A 61 -18.12 8.20 22.83
CA ASP A 61 -18.61 8.91 24.03
C ASP A 61 -18.00 10.33 24.22
N THR A 62 -17.35 10.90 23.20
CA THR A 62 -16.70 12.24 23.30
C THR A 62 -17.46 13.41 22.65
N GLU A 63 -18.70 13.23 22.18
CA GLU A 63 -19.55 14.35 21.76
C GLU A 63 -20.72 14.59 22.72
N ARG A 64 -20.51 15.44 23.74
CA ARG A 64 -21.58 16.07 24.53
C ARG A 64 -21.28 17.51 24.91
#